data_AF-A0A2W1GY77-F1
#
_entry.id   AF-A0A2W1GY77-F1
#
_cell.length_a   1.000
_cell.length_b   1.000
_cell.length_c   1.000
_cell.angle_alpha   90.00
_cell.angle_beta   90.00
_cell.angle_gamma   90.00
#
_symmetry.space_group_name_H-M   'P 1'
#
loop_
_entity.id
_entity.type
_entity.pdbx_description
1 polymer ?
#
loop_
_entity_poly.entity_id
_entity_poly.type
_entity_poly.pdbx_seq_one_letter_code
_entity_poly.pdbx_strand_id
1 'polypeptide(L)'
;MATKAMLTAWIQGQKLKAPQMKNAAVFQRNLEEALDVRRTDHALFTPNISAWKSGEGVDFCSNDILHLGSTGQIRAAFEKELASHPDYNLYSDGVRMLDGNYEYIQQAETALIVNSGFEGNIAIFGAIPRPGDAIVYDELVHASTLDGMVHSLTQVKHSFRHNDCDSFRELLATIIDSQRMIRDGTRCILVAVESVYSMDGDVCPLRELVDIAKEVCPKGNIEFIVDEAHGTGVLGPRGAGLVNALGMEKEIAVRLHTCGKGLASTGGKHCQMWEDQADMREKVVVLSE
;
A
#
# COMPACT_ATOMS: atom_id res chain seq x y z
N MET A 1 -9.20 -25.32 -13.82
CA MET A 1 -10.69 -25.21 -13.68
C MET A 1 -11.07 -25.44 -12.22
N ALA A 2 -12.19 -24.90 -11.73
CA ALA A 2 -12.71 -25.20 -10.40
C ALA A 2 -13.04 -26.70 -10.26
N THR A 3 -12.46 -27.40 -9.29
CA THR A 3 -12.77 -28.82 -9.08
C THR A 3 -14.19 -28.98 -8.51
N LYS A 4 -14.84 -30.12 -8.79
CA LYS A 4 -16.17 -30.45 -8.25
C LYS A 4 -16.20 -30.40 -6.72
N ALA A 5 -15.10 -30.83 -6.08
CA ALA A 5 -14.94 -30.78 -4.63
C ALA A 5 -14.94 -29.33 -4.11
N MET A 6 -14.20 -28.43 -4.79
CA MET A 6 -14.14 -27.01 -4.45
C MET A 6 -15.51 -26.33 -4.54
N LEU A 7 -16.24 -26.58 -5.63
CA LEU A 7 -17.60 -26.06 -5.82
C LEU A 7 -18.57 -26.58 -4.75
N THR A 8 -18.46 -27.86 -4.42
CA THR A 8 -19.31 -28.48 -3.39
C THR A 8 -19.03 -27.87 -2.01
N ALA A 9 -17.76 -27.71 -1.65
CA ALA A 9 -17.34 -27.07 -0.40
C ALA A 9 -17.82 -25.61 -0.33
N TRP A 10 -17.69 -24.86 -1.43
CA TRP A 10 -18.15 -23.48 -1.52
C TRP A 10 -19.67 -23.38 -1.32
N ILE A 11 -20.47 -24.15 -2.08
CA ILE A 11 -21.93 -24.18 -1.96
C ILE A 11 -22.36 -24.56 -0.54
N GLN A 12 -21.69 -25.55 0.07
CA GLN A 12 -21.99 -25.96 1.43
C GLN A 12 -21.63 -24.87 2.46
N GLY A 13 -20.56 -24.11 2.22
CA GLY A 13 -20.13 -22.99 3.05
C GLY A 13 -21.16 -21.84 3.09
N GLN A 14 -21.94 -21.65 2.02
CA GLN A 14 -22.97 -20.60 1.94
C GLN A 14 -24.27 -20.93 2.69
N LYS A 15 -24.41 -22.12 3.28
CA LYS A 15 -25.65 -22.47 4.00
C LYS A 15 -25.69 -21.83 5.38
N LEU A 16 -26.79 -21.14 5.70
CA LEU A 16 -27.02 -20.52 7.01
C LEU A 16 -26.87 -21.54 8.14
N LYS A 17 -26.14 -21.18 9.19
CA LYS A 17 -25.83 -22.07 10.32
C LYS A 17 -26.48 -21.65 11.61
N ALA A 18 -26.55 -20.36 11.93
CA ALA A 18 -27.07 -19.89 13.20
C ALA A 18 -28.52 -20.33 13.50
N PRO A 19 -29.46 -20.37 12.54
CA PRO A 19 -30.82 -20.84 12.78
C PRO A 19 -30.92 -22.29 13.28
N GLN A 20 -29.88 -23.10 13.01
CA GLN A 20 -29.82 -24.52 13.35
C GLN A 20 -29.15 -24.75 14.74
N MET A 21 -28.55 -23.71 15.32
CA MET A 21 -27.72 -23.78 16.53
C MET A 21 -28.49 -23.42 17.82
N LYS A 22 -29.73 -23.91 17.97
CA LYS A 22 -30.61 -23.55 19.10
C LYS A 22 -30.05 -23.92 20.48
N ASN A 23 -29.22 -24.96 20.56
CA ASN A 23 -28.64 -25.46 21.81
C ASN A 23 -27.14 -25.16 21.97
N ALA A 24 -26.55 -24.37 21.06
CA ALA A 24 -25.14 -24.00 21.13
C ALA A 24 -24.90 -22.88 22.14
N ALA A 25 -23.65 -22.71 22.58
CA ALA A 25 -23.25 -21.57 23.39
C ALA A 25 -23.55 -20.26 22.63
N VAL A 26 -24.05 -19.24 23.35
CA VAL A 26 -24.45 -17.95 22.77
C VAL A 26 -23.33 -17.33 21.93
N PHE A 27 -22.07 -17.38 22.41
CA PHE A 27 -20.92 -16.89 21.67
C PHE A 27 -20.75 -17.55 20.29
N GLN A 28 -20.90 -18.87 20.21
CA GLN A 28 -20.77 -19.61 18.95
C GLN A 28 -21.92 -19.29 17.99
N ARG A 29 -23.14 -19.15 18.52
CA ARG A 29 -24.29 -18.73 17.71
C ARG A 29 -24.07 -17.32 17.15
N ASN A 30 -23.62 -16.37 17.97
CA ASN A 30 -23.34 -15.00 17.54
C ASN A 30 -22.25 -14.95 16.45
N LEU A 31 -21.21 -15.79 16.56
CA LEU A 31 -20.19 -15.89 15.51
C LEU A 31 -20.80 -16.36 14.19
N GLU A 32 -21.65 -17.38 14.23
CA GLU A 32 -22.31 -17.90 13.03
C GLU A 32 -23.39 -16.94 12.49
N GLU A 33 -24.05 -16.15 13.35
CA GLU A 33 -24.95 -15.06 12.93
C GLU A 33 -24.18 -13.98 12.17
N ALA A 34 -22.99 -13.58 12.65
CA ALA A 34 -22.13 -12.62 11.96
C ALA A 34 -21.65 -13.15 10.59
N LEU A 35 -21.32 -14.44 10.50
CA LEU A 35 -20.95 -15.09 9.23
C LEU A 35 -22.16 -15.29 8.31
N ASP A 36 -23.35 -15.52 8.86
CA ASP A 36 -24.60 -15.72 8.11
C ASP A 36 -25.01 -14.48 7.31
N VAL A 37 -24.59 -13.28 7.73
CA VAL A 37 -24.70 -12.06 6.92
C VAL A 37 -24.05 -12.25 5.55
N ARG A 38 -22.81 -12.74 5.52
CA ARG A 38 -22.09 -13.00 4.25
C ARG A 38 -22.66 -14.19 3.48
N ARG A 39 -23.15 -15.22 4.18
CA ARG A 39 -23.76 -16.40 3.56
C ARG A 39 -25.07 -16.06 2.82
N THR A 40 -25.84 -15.13 3.36
CA THR A 40 -27.10 -14.65 2.74
C THR A 40 -26.84 -14.07 1.36
N ASP A 41 -25.74 -13.35 1.20
CA ASP A 41 -25.32 -12.75 -0.08
C ASP A 41 -24.42 -13.69 -0.91
N HIS A 42 -24.27 -14.96 -0.52
CA HIS A 42 -23.35 -15.93 -1.12
C HIS A 42 -21.89 -15.45 -1.20
N ALA A 43 -21.51 -14.53 -0.31
CA ALA A 43 -20.21 -13.87 -0.27
C ALA A 43 -19.31 -14.40 0.86
N LEU A 44 -19.65 -15.51 1.51
CA LEU A 44 -18.76 -16.11 2.50
C LEU A 44 -17.53 -16.69 1.80
N PHE A 45 -16.35 -16.22 2.21
CA PHE A 45 -15.09 -16.75 1.72
C PHE A 45 -14.86 -18.17 2.26
N THR A 46 -14.61 -19.13 1.37
CA THR A 46 -14.23 -20.49 1.74
C THR A 46 -12.76 -20.73 1.38
N PRO A 47 -11.91 -21.17 2.32
CA PRO A 47 -10.52 -21.45 2.05
C PRO A 47 -10.41 -22.55 0.99
N ASN A 48 -9.74 -22.26 -0.12
CA ASN A 48 -9.45 -23.22 -1.17
C ASN A 48 -8.02 -23.00 -1.66
N ILE A 49 -7.36 -24.08 -2.06
CA ILE A 49 -6.06 -24.00 -2.71
C ILE A 49 -6.27 -23.46 -4.13
N SER A 50 -5.51 -22.43 -4.51
CA SER A 50 -5.56 -21.88 -5.86
C SER A 50 -5.18 -22.95 -6.89
N ALA A 51 -5.98 -23.08 -7.95
CA ALA A 51 -5.80 -24.14 -8.96
C ALA A 51 -4.44 -24.10 -9.67
N TRP A 52 -3.79 -22.93 -9.76
CA TRP A 52 -2.45 -22.82 -10.31
C TRP A 52 -1.37 -23.42 -9.39
N LYS A 53 -1.58 -23.44 -8.07
CA LYS A 53 -0.67 -24.09 -7.12
C LYS A 53 -0.76 -25.62 -7.16
N SER A 54 -1.88 -26.18 -7.61
CA SER A 54 -2.04 -27.62 -7.82
C SER A 54 -1.62 -28.10 -9.22
N GLY A 55 -1.14 -27.20 -10.09
CA GLY A 55 -0.79 -27.51 -11.48
C GLY A 55 -1.98 -27.69 -12.43
N GLU A 56 -3.20 -27.38 -11.98
CA GLU A 56 -4.44 -27.53 -12.73
C GLU A 56 -4.90 -26.21 -13.41
N GLY A 57 -4.04 -25.21 -13.42
CA GLY A 57 -4.32 -23.89 -13.99
C GLY A 57 -3.06 -23.06 -14.23
N VAL A 58 -3.22 -22.04 -15.06
CA VAL A 58 -2.20 -20.99 -15.28
C VAL A 58 -2.53 -19.83 -14.35
N ASP A 59 -1.51 -19.25 -13.72
CA ASP A 59 -1.66 -18.11 -12.83
C ASP A 59 -1.71 -16.80 -13.63
N PHE A 60 -2.86 -16.13 -13.58
CA PHE A 60 -3.07 -14.78 -14.14
C PHE A 60 -3.53 -13.80 -13.05
N CYS A 61 -3.39 -14.17 -11.77
CA CYS A 61 -3.99 -13.44 -10.66
C CYS A 61 -2.98 -13.05 -9.57
N SER A 62 -1.81 -13.69 -9.51
CA SER A 62 -0.80 -13.30 -8.53
C SER A 62 -0.15 -11.96 -8.88
N ASN A 63 0.33 -11.30 -7.82
CA ASN A 63 1.13 -10.09 -7.94
C ASN A 63 2.64 -10.38 -8.06
N ASP A 64 3.06 -11.63 -8.32
CA ASP A 64 4.45 -11.98 -8.66
C ASP A 64 4.73 -11.58 -10.12
N ILE A 65 4.61 -10.28 -10.41
CA ILE A 65 4.57 -9.71 -11.77
C ILE A 65 5.83 -10.09 -12.56
N LEU A 66 6.99 -10.08 -11.90
CA LEU A 66 8.29 -10.41 -12.48
C LEU A 66 8.65 -11.90 -12.37
N HIS A 67 7.77 -12.73 -11.80
CA HIS A 67 8.01 -14.16 -11.56
C HIS A 67 9.26 -14.46 -10.73
N LEU A 68 9.70 -13.52 -9.89
CA LEU A 68 10.91 -13.67 -9.08
C LEU A 68 10.70 -14.67 -7.94
N GLY A 69 9.48 -14.74 -7.39
CA GLY A 69 9.13 -15.69 -6.35
C GLY A 69 9.02 -17.11 -6.91
N SER A 70 8.28 -17.27 -8.00
CA SER A 70 8.02 -18.57 -8.64
C SER A 70 9.25 -19.21 -9.30
N THR A 71 10.21 -18.42 -9.80
CA THR A 71 11.46 -18.94 -10.39
C THR A 71 12.45 -19.48 -9.34
N GLY A 72 12.25 -19.16 -8.06
CA GLY A 72 13.15 -19.57 -6.98
C GLY A 72 14.47 -18.79 -6.92
N GLN A 73 14.63 -17.74 -7.73
CA GLN A 73 15.83 -16.89 -7.73
C GLN A 73 16.00 -16.16 -6.39
N ILE A 74 14.90 -15.61 -5.84
CA ILE A 74 14.91 -14.97 -4.52
C ILE A 74 15.32 -15.96 -3.44
N ARG A 75 14.76 -17.18 -3.47
CA ARG A 75 15.13 -18.24 -2.52
C ARG A 75 16.62 -18.54 -2.58
N ALA A 76 17.18 -18.74 -3.77
CA ALA A 76 18.60 -19.04 -3.93
C ALA A 76 19.50 -17.88 -3.45
N ALA A 77 19.10 -16.63 -3.71
CA ALA A 77 19.81 -15.45 -3.22
C ALA A 77 19.75 -15.36 -1.68
N PHE A 78 18.58 -15.57 -1.10
CA PHE A 78 18.38 -15.59 0.36
C PHE A 78 19.20 -16.69 1.04
N GLU A 79 19.15 -17.92 0.52
CA GLU A 79 19.93 -19.05 1.04
C GLU A 79 21.43 -18.77 1.00
N LYS A 80 21.92 -18.13 -0.07
CA LYS A 80 23.32 -17.73 -0.20
C LYS A 80 23.72 -16.65 0.82
N GLU A 81 22.89 -15.64 1.02
CA GLU A 81 23.14 -14.55 1.98
C GLU A 81 23.11 -15.08 3.42
N LEU A 82 22.14 -15.94 3.75
CA LEU A 82 22.05 -16.57 5.06
C LEU A 82 23.28 -17.45 5.32
N ALA A 83 23.74 -18.21 4.32
CA ALA A 83 24.93 -19.05 4.44
C ALA A 83 26.23 -18.24 4.65
N SER A 84 26.30 -16.98 4.18
CA SER A 84 27.45 -16.11 4.46
C SER A 84 27.44 -15.48 5.85
N HIS A 85 26.33 -15.61 6.60
CA HIS A 85 26.17 -15.08 7.94
C HIS A 85 25.70 -16.18 8.92
N PRO A 86 26.56 -17.17 9.24
CA PRO A 86 26.18 -18.36 10.01
C PRO A 86 25.71 -18.06 11.44
N ASP A 87 26.12 -16.92 12.01
CA ASP A 87 25.72 -16.48 13.34
C ASP A 87 24.47 -15.58 13.31
N TYR A 88 23.88 -15.34 12.14
CA TYR A 88 22.64 -14.56 12.00
C TYR A 88 21.44 -15.40 12.40
N ASN A 89 20.69 -14.93 13.39
CA ASN A 89 19.50 -15.62 13.85
C ASN A 89 18.23 -15.07 13.19
N LEU A 90 17.36 -15.96 12.73
CA LEU A 90 16.09 -15.61 12.08
C LEU A 90 14.97 -15.36 13.11
N TYR A 91 15.03 -14.22 13.81
CA TYR A 91 13.95 -13.76 14.67
C TYR A 91 13.98 -12.24 14.86
N SER A 92 12.95 -11.69 15.50
CA SER A 92 12.93 -10.30 15.96
C SER A 92 13.24 -10.28 17.46
N ASP A 93 14.35 -9.65 17.90
CA ASP A 93 14.67 -9.57 19.34
C ASP A 93 13.65 -8.71 20.10
N GLY A 94 13.01 -7.76 19.43
CA GLY A 94 12.10 -6.83 20.08
C GLY A 94 11.72 -5.64 19.22
N VAL A 95 11.17 -4.61 19.88
CA VAL A 95 10.74 -3.38 19.21
C VAL A 95 11.97 -2.54 18.92
N ARG A 96 12.15 -2.13 17.65
CA ARG A 96 13.30 -1.31 17.20
C ARG A 96 13.55 -0.05 18.03
N MET A 97 12.50 0.53 18.62
CA MET A 97 12.60 1.70 19.50
C MET A 97 13.35 1.41 20.82
N LEU A 98 13.38 0.17 21.28
CA LEU A 98 14.00 -0.24 22.54
C LEU A 98 15.37 -0.88 22.32
N ASP A 99 15.46 -1.82 21.38
CA ASP A 99 16.66 -2.65 21.17
C ASP A 99 17.53 -2.18 19.99
N GLY A 100 17.08 -1.16 19.25
CA GLY A 100 17.81 -0.55 18.14
C GLY A 100 17.53 -1.15 16.76
N ASN A 101 18.36 -0.76 15.78
CA ASN A 101 18.27 -1.22 14.40
C ASN A 101 19.38 -2.24 14.10
N TYR A 102 19.07 -3.22 13.25
CA TYR A 102 20.01 -4.23 12.76
C TYR A 102 20.70 -3.79 11.46
N GLU A 103 21.83 -4.42 11.15
CA GLU A 103 22.65 -4.11 9.97
C GLU A 103 21.88 -4.20 8.64
N TYR A 104 20.94 -5.16 8.53
CA TYR A 104 20.07 -5.30 7.35
C TYR A 104 18.99 -4.20 7.22
N ILE A 105 18.75 -3.43 8.28
CA ILE A 105 17.73 -2.37 8.34
C ILE A 105 18.37 -0.97 8.30
N GLN A 106 19.66 -0.84 8.66
CA GLN A 106 20.35 0.43 8.93
C GLN A 106 20.73 1.31 7.72
N GLN A 107 20.16 1.11 6.53
CA GLN A 107 20.82 1.59 5.31
C GLN A 107 20.27 2.87 4.67
N ALA A 108 19.28 3.57 5.25
CA ALA A 108 18.86 4.87 4.74
C ALA A 108 18.39 5.85 5.82
N GLU A 109 18.89 7.09 5.77
CA GLU A 109 18.53 8.16 6.71
C GLU A 109 17.04 8.57 6.64
N THR A 110 16.38 8.28 5.51
CA THR A 110 15.00 8.72 5.21
C THR A 110 14.06 7.57 4.81
N ALA A 111 14.43 6.31 5.03
CA ALA A 111 13.54 5.17 4.74
C ALA A 111 13.05 4.48 6.02
N LEU A 112 11.80 4.01 5.98
CA LEU A 112 11.18 3.20 7.03
C LEU A 112 10.69 1.89 6.44
N ILE A 113 11.14 0.76 7.00
CA ILE A 113 10.62 -0.57 6.66
C ILE A 113 9.51 -0.95 7.63
N VAL A 114 8.34 -1.37 7.14
CA VAL A 114 7.15 -1.82 7.90
C VAL A 114 6.68 -3.18 7.40
N ASN A 115 5.78 -3.92 8.05
CA ASN A 115 5.58 -5.33 7.65
C ASN A 115 4.75 -5.55 6.39
N SER A 116 4.04 -4.52 5.90
CA SER A 116 3.23 -4.62 4.68
C SER A 116 2.95 -3.24 4.08
N GLY A 117 2.64 -3.17 2.78
CA GLY A 117 2.26 -1.92 2.13
C GLY A 117 0.97 -1.33 2.74
N PHE A 118 0.13 -2.22 3.29
CA PHE A 118 -1.03 -1.81 4.08
C PHE A 118 -0.61 -1.03 5.32
N GLU A 119 0.26 -1.61 6.15
CA GLU A 119 0.79 -0.96 7.36
C GLU A 119 1.56 0.32 7.02
N GLY A 120 2.22 0.38 5.87
CA GLY A 120 2.90 1.59 5.40
C GLY A 120 1.93 2.75 5.21
N ASN A 121 0.79 2.50 4.55
CA ASN A 121 -0.26 3.50 4.42
C ASN A 121 -0.83 3.90 5.79
N ILE A 122 -1.08 2.94 6.69
CA ILE A 122 -1.53 3.26 8.06
C ILE A 122 -0.53 4.17 8.77
N ALA A 123 0.76 3.85 8.71
CA ALA A 123 1.82 4.63 9.35
C ALA A 123 1.94 6.05 8.76
N ILE A 124 1.91 6.17 7.43
CA ILE A 124 1.98 7.45 6.73
C ILE A 124 0.84 8.36 7.16
N PHE A 125 -0.41 7.91 7.02
CA PHE A 125 -1.58 8.77 7.28
C PHE A 125 -1.90 8.93 8.78
N GLY A 126 -1.45 7.99 9.62
CA GLY A 126 -1.56 8.11 11.07
C GLY A 126 -0.52 9.04 11.70
N ALA A 127 0.68 9.16 11.12
CA ALA A 127 1.80 9.88 11.73
C ALA A 127 2.15 11.22 11.07
N ILE A 128 2.01 11.35 9.75
CA ILE A 128 2.49 12.55 9.02
C ILE A 128 1.48 13.71 9.09
N PRO A 129 0.18 13.53 8.79
CA PRO A 129 -0.79 14.62 8.81
C PRO A 129 -0.96 15.23 10.20
N ARG A 130 -1.00 16.56 10.29
CA ARG A 130 -1.11 17.31 11.55
C ARG A 130 -2.46 18.02 11.67
N PRO A 131 -2.87 18.39 12.90
CA PRO A 131 -4.03 19.25 13.09
C PRO A 131 -3.91 20.57 12.30
N GLY A 132 -4.90 20.82 11.44
CA GLY A 132 -4.97 22.00 10.57
C GLY A 132 -4.46 21.78 9.14
N ASP A 133 -3.81 20.64 8.86
CA ASP A 133 -3.56 20.20 7.49
C ASP A 133 -4.87 19.74 6.82
N ALA A 134 -4.83 19.53 5.50
CA ALA A 134 -5.89 18.90 4.73
C ALA A 134 -5.35 17.69 3.96
N ILE A 135 -6.18 16.68 3.76
CA ILE A 135 -5.85 15.52 2.90
C ILE A 135 -6.77 15.56 1.67
N VAL A 136 -6.15 15.53 0.49
CA VAL A 136 -6.84 15.40 -0.79
C VAL A 136 -6.41 14.08 -1.40
N TYR A 137 -7.33 13.28 -1.90
CA TYR A 137 -7.00 11.95 -2.42
C TYR A 137 -7.81 11.60 -3.65
N ASP A 138 -7.26 10.77 -4.53
CA ASP A 138 -8.02 10.22 -5.65
C ASP A 138 -9.12 9.30 -5.10
N GLU A 139 -10.34 9.35 -5.65
CA GLU A 139 -11.46 8.55 -5.11
C GLU A 139 -11.24 7.03 -5.19
N LEU A 140 -10.31 6.55 -6.04
CA LEU A 140 -9.97 5.13 -6.18
C LEU A 140 -8.67 4.73 -5.48
N VAL A 141 -8.10 5.57 -4.60
CA VAL A 141 -6.96 5.14 -3.77
C VAL A 141 -7.28 3.87 -2.97
N HIS A 142 -6.25 3.08 -2.73
CA HIS A 142 -6.33 1.78 -2.10
C HIS A 142 -7.00 1.86 -0.72
N ALA A 143 -7.74 0.81 -0.36
CA ALA A 143 -8.44 0.74 0.92
C ALA A 143 -7.53 0.98 2.14
N SER A 144 -6.25 0.57 2.08
CA SER A 144 -5.29 0.85 3.14
C SER A 144 -5.00 2.34 3.35
N THR A 145 -5.04 3.13 2.28
CA THR A 145 -4.88 4.58 2.33
C THR A 145 -6.06 5.20 3.07
N LEU A 146 -7.29 4.77 2.75
CA LEU A 146 -8.50 5.19 3.44
C LEU A 146 -8.49 4.77 4.93
N ASP A 147 -8.14 3.51 5.22
CA ASP A 147 -8.01 3.01 6.59
C ASP A 147 -6.95 3.79 7.39
N GLY A 148 -5.85 4.17 6.75
CA GLY A 148 -4.82 5.01 7.37
C GLY A 148 -5.35 6.40 7.72
N MET A 149 -6.15 6.99 6.82
CA MET A 149 -6.80 8.28 7.05
C MET A 149 -7.80 8.27 8.21
N VAL A 150 -8.38 7.11 8.57
CA VAL A 150 -9.24 6.98 9.77
C VAL A 150 -8.48 7.35 11.05
N HIS A 151 -7.18 7.02 11.09
CA HIS A 151 -6.31 7.32 12.23
C HIS A 151 -5.69 8.72 12.19
N SER A 152 -5.89 9.47 11.11
CA SER A 152 -5.33 10.80 10.92
C SER A 152 -6.02 11.85 11.79
N LEU A 153 -5.21 12.74 12.40
CA LEU A 153 -5.68 13.90 13.18
C LEU A 153 -6.31 15.00 12.31
N THR A 154 -6.10 14.96 10.99
CA THR A 154 -6.63 15.92 10.04
C THR A 154 -8.15 15.80 9.91
N GLN A 155 -8.88 16.91 10.05
CA GLN A 155 -10.35 16.91 9.93
C GLN A 155 -10.84 17.12 8.49
N VAL A 156 -10.04 17.80 7.66
CA VAL A 156 -10.40 18.11 6.27
C VAL A 156 -9.85 17.01 5.37
N LYS A 157 -10.74 16.14 4.89
CA LYS A 157 -10.39 15.03 3.99
C LYS A 157 -11.39 14.97 2.84
N HIS A 158 -10.93 15.13 1.62
CA HIS A 158 -11.80 15.18 0.43
C HIS A 158 -11.20 14.38 -0.72
N SER A 159 -12.05 13.62 -1.41
CA SER A 159 -11.67 12.99 -2.66
C SER A 159 -11.87 13.94 -3.85
N PHE A 160 -11.04 13.79 -4.88
CA PHE A 160 -11.32 14.28 -6.23
C PHE A 160 -11.65 13.11 -7.15
N ARG A 161 -12.33 13.38 -8.26
CA ARG A 161 -12.70 12.33 -9.22
C ARG A 161 -11.47 11.66 -9.80
N HIS A 162 -11.58 10.36 -10.06
CA HIS A 162 -10.46 9.54 -10.46
C HIS A 162 -9.71 10.08 -11.68
N ASN A 163 -8.40 10.30 -11.53
CA ASN A 163 -7.51 10.85 -12.56
C ASN A 163 -7.99 12.16 -13.22
N ASP A 164 -8.90 12.89 -12.57
CA ASP A 164 -9.53 14.11 -13.09
C ASP A 164 -8.80 15.36 -12.59
N CYS A 165 -7.94 15.90 -13.46
CA CYS A 165 -7.16 17.10 -13.18
C CYS A 165 -8.02 18.35 -12.91
N ASP A 166 -9.19 18.47 -13.54
CA ASP A 166 -10.08 19.62 -13.34
C ASP A 166 -10.77 19.52 -11.98
N SER A 167 -11.28 18.33 -11.63
CA SER A 167 -11.84 18.06 -10.29
C SER A 167 -10.81 18.32 -9.20
N PHE A 168 -9.55 17.93 -9.42
CA PHE A 168 -8.46 18.17 -8.49
C PHE A 168 -8.20 19.66 -8.30
N ARG A 169 -8.09 20.42 -9.40
CA ARG A 169 -7.89 21.88 -9.38
C ARG A 169 -9.00 22.61 -8.62
N GLU A 170 -10.25 22.29 -8.93
CA GLU A 170 -11.43 22.88 -8.29
C GLU A 170 -11.45 22.62 -6.77
N LEU A 171 -11.10 21.39 -6.37
CA LEU A 171 -11.04 21.00 -4.97
C LEU A 171 -9.92 21.73 -4.23
N LEU A 172 -8.72 21.82 -4.81
CA LEU A 172 -7.61 22.56 -4.22
C LEU A 172 -7.96 24.03 -3.99
N ALA A 173 -8.54 24.70 -5.00
CA ALA A 173 -8.97 26.09 -4.87
C ALA A 173 -9.98 26.25 -3.72
N THR A 174 -10.96 25.36 -3.64
CA THR A 174 -11.99 25.36 -2.57
C THR A 174 -11.37 25.19 -1.18
N ILE A 175 -10.42 24.26 -1.02
CA ILE A 175 -9.74 24.03 0.27
C ILE A 175 -8.89 25.24 0.64
N ILE A 176 -8.12 25.80 -0.30
CA ILE A 176 -7.27 26.97 -0.03
C ILE A 176 -8.12 28.18 0.37
N ASP A 177 -9.24 28.43 -0.30
CA ASP A 177 -10.10 29.56 0.03
C ASP A 177 -10.80 29.41 1.39
N SER A 178 -11.24 28.19 1.71
CA SER A 178 -11.99 27.90 2.95
C SER A 178 -11.10 27.68 4.18
N GLN A 179 -9.87 27.18 4.01
CA GLN A 179 -8.98 26.84 5.11
C GLN A 179 -7.89 27.90 5.31
N ARG A 180 -8.12 28.82 6.25
CA ARG A 180 -7.18 29.93 6.55
C ARG A 180 -5.75 29.46 6.80
N MET A 181 -5.54 28.39 7.58
CA MET A 181 -4.19 27.92 7.91
C MET A 181 -3.41 27.43 6.68
N ILE A 182 -4.11 26.84 5.71
CA ILE A 182 -3.58 26.43 4.41
C ILE A 182 -3.26 27.66 3.57
N ARG A 183 -4.21 28.59 3.41
CA ARG A 183 -4.01 29.85 2.66
C ARG A 183 -2.84 30.67 3.19
N ASP A 184 -2.70 30.74 4.51
CA ASP A 184 -1.66 31.49 5.17
C ASP A 184 -0.29 30.78 5.05
N GLY A 185 -0.25 29.51 4.64
CA GLY A 185 0.97 28.71 4.47
C GLY A 185 1.50 28.12 5.77
N THR A 186 0.68 28.11 6.83
CA THR A 186 1.06 27.60 8.16
C THR A 186 0.81 26.10 8.32
N ARG A 187 0.06 25.51 7.38
CA ARG A 187 -0.32 24.09 7.29
C ARG A 187 -0.32 23.66 5.83
N CYS A 188 -0.27 22.37 5.57
CA CYS A 188 -0.16 21.83 4.21
C CYS A 188 -1.39 21.06 3.75
N ILE A 189 -1.51 20.92 2.42
CA ILE A 189 -2.38 19.92 1.79
C ILE A 189 -1.50 18.71 1.45
N LEU A 190 -1.91 17.54 1.92
CA LEU A 190 -1.29 16.26 1.58
C LEU A 190 -2.13 15.59 0.49
N VAL A 191 -1.54 15.40 -0.69
CA VAL A 191 -2.20 14.78 -1.84
C VAL A 191 -1.83 13.31 -1.91
N ALA A 192 -2.81 12.40 -1.83
CA ALA A 192 -2.61 10.95 -1.88
C ALA A 192 -3.11 10.37 -3.20
N VAL A 193 -2.22 9.69 -3.94
CA VAL A 193 -2.52 9.03 -5.21
C VAL A 193 -1.78 7.70 -5.31
N GLU A 194 -2.25 6.79 -6.15
CA GLU A 194 -1.48 5.62 -6.58
C GLU A 194 -0.77 5.92 -7.90
N SER A 195 0.44 5.38 -8.08
CA SER A 195 1.15 5.43 -9.37
C SER A 195 0.39 4.66 -10.45
N VAL A 196 -0.01 3.44 -10.13
CA VAL A 196 -0.79 2.52 -10.95
C VAL A 196 -1.90 1.98 -10.06
N TYR A 197 -3.16 2.21 -10.43
CA TYR A 197 -4.31 1.83 -9.60
C TYR A 197 -4.60 0.34 -9.74
N SER A 198 -4.76 -0.36 -8.61
CA SER A 198 -4.75 -1.83 -8.57
C SER A 198 -5.88 -2.52 -9.33
N MET A 199 -7.04 -1.85 -9.45
CA MET A 199 -8.25 -2.45 -10.02
C MET A 199 -8.28 -2.37 -11.54
N ASP A 200 -8.02 -1.18 -12.08
CA ASP A 200 -8.12 -0.92 -13.53
C ASP A 200 -6.76 -0.92 -14.23
N GLY A 201 -5.66 -0.80 -13.47
CA GLY A 201 -4.29 -0.83 -13.99
C GLY A 201 -3.89 0.43 -14.77
N ASP A 202 -4.68 1.49 -14.67
CA ASP A 202 -4.38 2.77 -15.26
C ASP A 202 -3.41 3.60 -14.40
N VAL A 203 -2.84 4.64 -15.00
CA VAL A 203 -1.67 5.35 -14.48
C VAL A 203 -2.04 6.78 -14.10
N CYS A 204 -1.61 7.22 -12.92
CA CYS A 204 -1.85 8.57 -12.44
C CYS A 204 -1.18 9.64 -13.33
N PRO A 205 -1.89 10.73 -13.70
CA PRO A 205 -1.32 11.88 -14.40
C PRO A 205 -0.51 12.77 -13.43
N LEU A 206 0.52 12.16 -12.81
CA LEU A 206 1.24 12.74 -11.67
C LEU A 206 1.89 14.09 -11.98
N ARG A 207 2.44 14.25 -13.19
CA ARG A 207 3.05 15.51 -13.63
C ARG A 207 2.04 16.63 -13.66
N GLU A 208 0.89 16.39 -14.28
CA GLU A 208 -0.20 17.34 -14.39
C GLU A 208 -0.72 17.74 -13.01
N LEU A 209 -0.94 16.79 -12.11
CA LEU A 209 -1.39 17.09 -10.74
C LEU A 209 -0.38 17.94 -9.97
N VAL A 210 0.92 17.65 -10.06
CA VAL A 210 1.97 18.44 -9.40
C VAL A 210 2.06 19.84 -10.01
N ASP A 211 1.97 19.97 -11.33
CA ASP A 211 2.03 21.26 -12.00
C ASP A 211 0.80 22.12 -11.64
N ILE A 212 -0.40 21.52 -11.53
CA ILE A 212 -1.61 22.17 -11.00
C ILE A 212 -1.42 22.63 -9.55
N ALA A 213 -0.87 21.77 -8.70
CA ALA A 213 -0.64 22.11 -7.29
C ALA A 213 0.29 23.32 -7.14
N LYS A 214 1.35 23.40 -7.96
CA LYS A 214 2.27 24.55 -8.00
C LYS A 214 1.60 25.82 -8.51
N GLU A 215 0.74 25.69 -9.52
CA GLU A 215 0.01 26.82 -10.09
C GLU A 215 -1.00 27.41 -9.10
N VAL A 216 -1.81 26.54 -8.48
CA VAL A 216 -2.89 26.95 -7.56
C VAL A 216 -2.35 27.38 -6.20
N CYS A 217 -1.21 26.86 -5.77
CA CYS A 217 -0.61 27.15 -4.47
C CYS A 217 0.85 27.63 -4.58
N PRO A 218 1.08 28.90 -4.96
CA PRO A 218 2.44 29.43 -5.16
C PRO A 218 3.27 29.50 -3.87
N LYS A 219 2.66 29.33 -2.69
CA LYS A 219 3.36 29.23 -1.41
C LYS A 219 4.08 27.88 -1.21
N GLY A 220 3.77 26.87 -2.03
CA GLY A 220 4.46 25.58 -2.00
C GLY A 220 4.16 24.72 -0.78
N ASN A 221 2.97 24.85 -0.18
CA ASN A 221 2.52 24.02 0.95
C ASN A 221 1.55 22.91 0.53
N ILE A 222 1.75 22.33 -0.67
CA ILE A 222 1.10 21.11 -1.12
C ILE A 222 2.18 20.05 -1.32
N GLU A 223 2.00 18.89 -0.71
CA GLU A 223 2.98 17.80 -0.72
C GLU A 223 2.30 16.51 -1.18
N PHE A 224 2.99 15.71 -1.99
CA PHE A 224 2.44 14.48 -2.56
C PHE A 224 2.94 13.24 -1.82
N ILE A 225 2.02 12.29 -1.63
CA ILE A 225 2.22 10.95 -1.12
C ILE A 225 1.80 10.00 -2.25
N VAL A 226 2.75 9.27 -2.82
CA VAL A 226 2.51 8.39 -3.96
C VAL A 226 2.70 6.94 -3.54
N ASP A 227 1.66 6.12 -3.73
CA ASP A 227 1.73 4.67 -3.58
C ASP A 227 2.27 4.04 -4.88
N GLU A 228 3.50 3.54 -4.81
CA GLU A 228 4.24 2.89 -5.89
C GLU A 228 4.07 1.37 -5.88
N ALA A 229 3.12 0.81 -5.12
CA ALA A 229 3.03 -0.64 -4.93
C ALA A 229 2.89 -1.44 -6.24
N HIS A 230 2.09 -0.95 -7.19
CA HIS A 230 1.93 -1.57 -8.51
C HIS A 230 2.90 -1.01 -9.57
N GLY A 231 3.54 0.13 -9.31
CA GLY A 231 4.61 0.68 -10.17
C GLY A 231 5.98 0.04 -9.93
N THR A 232 6.25 -0.41 -8.71
CA THR A 232 7.54 -0.98 -8.29
C THR A 232 7.85 -2.28 -9.04
N GLY A 233 9.05 -2.36 -9.61
CA GLY A 233 9.50 -3.47 -10.45
C GLY A 233 9.01 -3.38 -11.91
N VAL A 234 8.05 -2.50 -12.22
CA VAL A 234 7.41 -2.42 -13.53
C VAL A 234 7.77 -1.13 -14.27
N LEU A 235 7.68 0.01 -13.58
CA LEU A 235 7.86 1.32 -14.16
C LEU A 235 9.23 1.92 -13.82
N GLY A 236 9.71 2.76 -14.73
CA GLY A 236 10.93 3.54 -14.55
C GLY A 236 12.23 2.74 -14.68
N PRO A 237 13.37 3.44 -14.76
CA PRO A 237 14.69 2.84 -14.72
C PRO A 237 14.83 1.80 -13.59
N ARG A 238 15.19 0.57 -13.96
CA ARG A 238 15.35 -0.56 -13.03
C ARG A 238 14.10 -0.90 -12.20
N GLY A 239 12.90 -0.48 -12.60
CA GLY A 239 11.68 -0.74 -11.85
C GLY A 239 11.50 0.16 -10.62
N ALA A 240 12.16 1.33 -10.58
CA ALA A 240 12.11 2.23 -9.43
C ALA A 240 10.77 2.96 -9.24
N GLY A 241 9.79 2.78 -10.14
CA GLY A 241 8.46 3.36 -10.04
C GLY A 241 8.19 4.53 -11.01
N LEU A 242 6.94 5.00 -11.03
CA LEU A 242 6.47 6.08 -11.88
C LEU A 242 7.17 7.41 -11.56
N VAL A 243 7.39 7.71 -10.28
CA VAL A 243 8.01 8.97 -9.87
C VAL A 243 9.41 9.11 -10.48
N ASN A 244 10.19 8.02 -10.46
CA ASN A 244 11.51 7.98 -11.08
C ASN A 244 11.42 7.98 -12.61
N ALA A 245 10.43 7.30 -13.19
CA ALA A 245 10.19 7.34 -14.64
C ALA A 245 9.97 8.77 -15.17
N LEU A 246 9.35 9.63 -14.35
CA LEU A 246 9.07 11.03 -14.68
C LEU A 246 10.16 12.02 -14.21
N GLY A 247 11.18 11.55 -13.48
CA GLY A 247 12.21 12.42 -12.88
C GLY A 247 11.64 13.41 -11.86
N MET A 248 10.65 12.98 -11.08
CA MET A 248 9.87 13.81 -10.15
C MET A 248 10.18 13.57 -8.68
N GLU A 249 11.27 12.88 -8.35
CA GLU A 249 11.64 12.48 -7.00
C GLU A 249 11.66 13.65 -6.01
N LYS A 250 12.11 14.83 -6.47
CA LYS A 250 12.19 16.05 -5.65
C LYS A 250 10.84 16.73 -5.40
N GLU A 251 9.80 16.34 -6.11
CA GLU A 251 8.46 16.90 -6.03
C GLU A 251 7.54 16.09 -5.12
N ILE A 252 7.96 14.88 -4.74
CA ILE A 252 7.17 13.93 -3.97
C ILE A 252 7.73 13.84 -2.55
N ALA A 253 6.89 14.08 -1.55
CA ALA A 253 7.31 14.07 -0.15
C ALA A 253 7.47 12.64 0.37
N VAL A 254 6.54 11.76 0.01
CA VAL A 254 6.51 10.38 0.48
C VAL A 254 6.23 9.43 -0.66
N ARG A 255 7.03 8.37 -0.75
CA ARG A 255 6.82 7.28 -1.70
C ARG A 255 6.66 5.99 -0.92
N LEU A 256 5.56 5.28 -1.14
CA LEU A 256 5.35 3.96 -0.56
C LEU A 256 5.69 2.91 -1.62
N HIS A 257 6.64 2.04 -1.34
CA HIS A 257 6.94 0.86 -2.15
C HIS A 257 6.59 -0.41 -1.35
N THR A 258 6.19 -1.47 -2.06
CA THR A 258 5.95 -2.78 -1.43
C THR A 258 6.88 -3.83 -2.01
N CYS A 259 7.40 -4.69 -1.14
CA CYS A 259 8.17 -5.85 -1.59
C CYS A 259 7.27 -7.02 -2.02
N GLY A 260 6.02 -7.06 -1.57
CA GLY A 260 5.08 -8.17 -1.78
C GLY A 260 4.48 -8.30 -3.18
N LYS A 261 4.88 -7.44 -4.13
CA LYS A 261 4.38 -7.45 -5.53
C LYS A 261 5.52 -7.68 -6.52
N GLY A 262 5.94 -6.63 -7.25
CA GLY A 262 6.99 -6.75 -8.28
C GLY A 262 8.32 -7.32 -7.76
N LEU A 263 8.65 -7.11 -6.49
CA LEU A 263 9.87 -7.66 -5.86
C LEU A 263 9.68 -9.06 -5.26
N ALA A 264 8.45 -9.59 -5.26
CA ALA A 264 8.07 -10.95 -4.85
C ALA A 264 8.70 -11.44 -3.52
N SER A 265 8.83 -10.54 -2.56
CA SER A 265 9.44 -10.82 -1.26
C SER A 265 8.50 -10.43 -0.14
N THR A 266 8.63 -11.11 1.00
CA THR A 266 8.14 -10.60 2.26
C THR A 266 9.35 -10.18 3.09
N GLY A 267 9.57 -8.88 3.20
CA GLY A 267 10.81 -8.27 3.68
C GLY A 267 11.60 -7.65 2.53
N GLY A 268 12.25 -6.53 2.79
CA GLY A 268 13.22 -5.94 1.89
C GLY A 268 14.39 -5.37 2.67
N LYS A 269 15.61 -5.73 2.28
CA LYS A 269 16.77 -4.86 2.55
C LYS A 269 16.61 -3.61 1.67
N HIS A 270 17.21 -2.51 2.09
CA HIS A 270 17.45 -1.37 1.20
C HIS A 270 17.98 -1.90 -0.15
N CYS A 271 17.18 -1.72 -1.21
CA CYS A 271 17.49 -2.27 -2.52
C CYS A 271 18.54 -1.38 -3.18
N GLN A 272 19.57 -1.96 -3.79
CA GLN A 272 20.55 -1.22 -4.61
C GLN A 272 19.91 -0.38 -5.72
N MET A 273 18.70 -0.73 -6.15
CA MET A 273 17.87 0.09 -7.04
C MET A 273 17.63 1.51 -6.50
N TRP A 274 17.62 1.67 -5.17
CA TRP A 274 17.40 2.90 -4.42
C TRP A 274 18.70 3.47 -3.79
N GLU A 275 19.82 2.74 -3.78
CA GLU A 275 21.13 3.24 -3.30
C GLU A 275 21.70 4.34 -4.21
N ASP A 276 21.56 4.21 -5.53
CA ASP A 276 21.91 5.27 -6.50
C ASP A 276 21.03 6.53 -6.33
N GLN A 277 20.01 6.48 -5.47
CA GLN A 277 19.07 7.57 -5.19
C GLN A 277 19.32 8.23 -3.82
N ALA A 278 20.25 7.71 -2.99
CA ALA A 278 20.56 8.24 -1.67
C ALA A 278 21.21 9.65 -1.67
N ASP A 279 21.60 10.16 -2.84
CA ASP A 279 22.05 11.55 -3.03
C ASP A 279 20.87 12.53 -3.31
N MET A 280 19.63 12.02 -3.32
CA MET A 280 18.42 12.81 -3.54
C MET A 280 17.69 13.06 -2.24
N ARG A 281 17.28 14.31 -2.02
CA ARG A 281 16.52 14.81 -0.87
C ARG A 281 15.09 14.22 -0.80
N GLU A 282 14.93 12.90 -0.84
CA GLU A 282 13.65 12.26 -0.56
C GLU A 282 13.34 12.42 0.93
N LYS A 283 12.13 12.88 1.28
CA LYS A 283 11.78 13.17 2.67
C LYS A 283 11.44 11.89 3.45
N VAL A 284 10.68 10.94 2.85
CA VAL A 284 10.38 9.62 3.43
C VAL A 284 10.11 8.54 2.35
N VAL A 285 10.79 7.40 2.41
CA VAL A 285 10.42 6.18 1.66
C VAL A 285 9.89 5.13 2.61
N VAL A 286 8.67 4.63 2.38
CA VAL A 286 8.12 3.52 3.17
C VAL A 286 8.22 2.24 2.36
N LEU A 287 9.02 1.31 2.84
CA LEU A 287 9.20 -0.01 2.26
C LEU A 287 8.40 -1.00 3.08
N SER A 288 7.68 -1.89 2.43
CA SER A 288 7.08 -3.00 3.15
C SER A 288 7.92 -4.26 3.16
N GLU A 289 7.86 -5.00 4.26
CA GLU A 289 8.04 -6.44 4.29
C GLU A 289 6.91 -7.15 3.53
#